data_AF-A0A6L2PCJ9-F1
#
_entry.id   AF-A0A6L2PCJ9-F1
#
_cell.length_a   1.000
_cell.length_b   1.000
_cell.length_c   1.000
_cell.angle_alpha   90.00
_cell.angle_beta   90.00
_cell.angle_gamma   90.00
#
_symmetry.space_group_name_H-M   'P 1'
#
loop_
_entity.id
_entity.type
_entity.pdbx_description
1 polymer ?
#
loop_
_entity_poly.entity_id
_entity_poly.type
_entity_poly.pdbx_seq_one_letter_code
_entity_poly.pdbx_strand_id
1 'polypeptide(L)'
;MVMIQIVGLWVIVLCCLSDLGLSEHHGMVVLNYMKFARYQRIQSLKAIDCAFKDVSESRLLDGTYTCDEVQELLHGLCKVVQADTETELISSTHMTVLLLKQLFEQAERWHLRLQVDLSELENRLL
;
A
#
# COMPACT_ATOMS: atom_id res chain seq x y z
N MET A 1 17.42 14.96 -0.99
CA MET A 1 16.44 14.75 0.11
C MET A 1 15.78 13.36 0.07
N VAL A 2 15.51 12.77 -1.10
CA VAL A 2 14.90 11.42 -1.25
C VAL A 2 15.76 10.27 -0.69
N MET A 3 17.09 10.38 -0.78
CA MET A 3 18.01 9.30 -0.34
C MET A 3 18.02 9.09 1.18
N ILE A 4 17.75 10.13 1.97
CA ILE A 4 17.77 10.08 3.45
C ILE A 4 16.53 9.36 4.00
N GLN A 5 15.35 9.53 3.39
CA GLN A 5 14.15 8.77 3.76
C GLN A 5 14.28 7.28 3.41
N ILE A 6 14.99 6.95 2.32
CA ILE A 6 15.20 5.56 1.93
C ILE A 6 16.05 4.84 2.99
N VAL A 7 17.16 5.44 3.43
CA VAL A 7 18.06 4.83 4.44
C VAL A 7 17.36 4.64 5.79
N GLY A 8 16.56 5.61 6.25
CA GLY A 8 15.76 5.48 7.49
C GLY A 8 14.72 4.35 7.43
N LEU A 9 14.10 4.13 6.26
CA LEU A 9 13.13 3.03 6.07
C LEU A 9 13.80 1.65 6.02
N TRP A 10 15.02 1.55 5.48
CA TRP A 10 15.78 0.29 5.51
C TRP A 10 16.16 -0.10 6.94
N VAL A 11 16.46 0.86 7.81
CA VAL A 11 16.71 0.59 9.24
C VAL A 11 15.43 0.06 9.92
N ILE A 12 14.25 0.59 9.62
CA ILE A 12 12.98 0.09 10.20
C ILE A 12 12.68 -1.33 9.70
N VAL A 13 12.76 -1.57 8.39
CA VAL A 13 12.51 -2.91 7.81
C VAL A 13 13.53 -3.93 8.32
N LEU A 14 14.81 -3.56 8.42
CA LEU A 14 15.87 -4.45 8.92
C LEU A 14 15.73 -4.70 10.43
N CYS A 15 15.30 -3.71 11.22
CA CYS A 15 15.06 -3.85 12.66
C CYS A 15 13.83 -4.72 12.97
N CYS A 16 12.76 -4.64 12.17
CA CYS A 16 11.59 -5.50 12.34
C CYS A 16 11.88 -6.97 12.05
N LEU A 17 12.81 -7.30 11.16
CA LEU A 17 13.09 -8.68 10.76
C LEU A 17 13.81 -9.52 11.82
N SER A 18 14.59 -8.88 12.68
CA SER A 18 15.36 -9.56 13.73
C SER A 18 14.50 -10.13 14.86
N ASP A 19 13.21 -9.77 14.94
CA ASP A 19 12.36 -9.99 16.12
C ASP A 19 11.00 -10.66 15.80
N LEU A 20 10.84 -11.22 14.59
CA LEU A 20 9.57 -11.88 14.21
C LEU A 20 9.46 -13.33 14.70
N GLY A 21 10.52 -13.90 15.26
CA GLY A 21 10.55 -15.31 15.69
C GLY A 21 10.39 -16.32 14.54
N LEU A 22 10.64 -15.91 13.30
CA LEU A 22 10.48 -16.73 12.10
C LEU A 22 11.78 -17.45 11.72
N SER A 23 11.64 -18.58 11.01
CA SER A 23 12.78 -19.22 10.34
C SER A 23 13.36 -18.30 9.26
N GLU A 24 14.64 -18.48 8.91
CA GLU A 24 15.30 -17.68 7.86
C GLU A 24 14.51 -17.72 6.54
N HIS A 25 14.02 -18.89 6.15
CA HIS A 25 13.20 -19.07 4.96
C HIS A 25 11.91 -18.21 5.01
N HIS A 26 11.16 -18.29 6.11
CA HIS A 26 9.91 -17.53 6.26
C HIS A 26 10.17 -16.03 6.42
N GLY A 27 11.26 -15.65 7.11
CA GLY A 27 11.72 -14.27 7.18
C GLY A 27 12.01 -13.69 5.81
N MET A 28 12.65 -14.45 4.91
CA MET A 28 12.90 -14.03 3.54
C MET A 28 11.61 -13.82 2.73
N VAL A 29 10.63 -14.73 2.87
CA VAL A 29 9.32 -14.60 2.22
C VAL A 29 8.62 -13.31 2.67
N VAL A 30 8.59 -13.06 3.99
CA VAL A 30 7.99 -11.85 4.57
C VAL A 30 8.72 -10.58 4.12
N LEU A 31 10.05 -10.58 4.06
CA LEU A 31 10.84 -9.47 3.53
C LEU A 31 10.50 -9.17 2.06
N ASN A 32 10.37 -10.21 1.23
CA ASN A 32 10.03 -10.05 -0.18
C ASN A 32 8.62 -9.48 -0.34
N TYR A 33 7.66 -9.95 0.46
CA TYR A 33 6.32 -9.36 0.51
C TYR A 33 6.36 -7.88 0.95
N MET A 34 7.10 -7.54 2.00
CA MET A 34 7.24 -6.15 2.45
C MET A 34 7.84 -5.24 1.37
N LYS A 35 8.85 -5.71 0.63
CA LYS A 35 9.42 -4.97 -0.51
C LYS A 35 8.40 -4.76 -1.62
N PHE A 36 7.62 -5.79 -1.94
CA PHE A 36 6.57 -5.73 -2.94
C PHE A 36 5.44 -4.77 -2.55
N ALA A 37 4.90 -4.89 -1.33
CA ALA A 37 3.88 -3.98 -0.80
C ALA A 37 4.38 -2.53 -0.74
N ARG A 38 5.66 -2.32 -0.43
CA ARG A 38 6.29 -0.99 -0.51
C ARG A 38 6.32 -0.46 -1.93
N TYR A 39 6.73 -1.28 -2.90
CA TYR A 39 6.76 -0.88 -4.31
C TYR A 39 5.38 -0.42 -4.77
N GLN A 40 4.33 -1.18 -4.45
CA GLN A 40 2.96 -0.81 -4.80
C GLN A 40 2.54 0.52 -4.20
N ARG A 41 2.73 0.69 -2.89
CA ARG A 41 2.41 1.96 -2.21
C ARG A 41 3.12 3.16 -2.84
N ILE A 42 4.37 2.99 -3.29
CA ILE A 42 5.09 4.05 -4.01
C ILE A 42 4.43 4.34 -5.37
N GLN A 43 3.94 3.33 -6.10
CA GLN A 43 3.19 3.56 -7.34
C GLN A 43 1.87 4.27 -7.08
N SER A 44 1.10 3.86 -6.06
CA SER A 44 -0.16 4.52 -5.71
C SER A 44 0.05 6.00 -5.35
N LEU A 45 1.12 6.32 -4.59
CA LEU A 45 1.48 7.73 -4.32
C LEU A 45 1.82 8.51 -5.59
N LYS A 46 2.56 7.90 -6.52
CA LYS A 46 2.85 8.54 -7.82
C LYS A 46 1.59 8.78 -8.65
N ALA A 47 0.62 7.85 -8.62
CA ALA A 47 -0.65 8.02 -9.31
C ALA A 47 -1.41 9.25 -8.77
N ILE A 48 -1.41 9.42 -7.44
CA ILE A 48 -1.96 10.63 -6.80
C ILE A 48 -1.22 11.88 -7.26
N ASP A 49 0.11 11.90 -7.21
CA ASP A 49 0.90 13.05 -7.68
C ASP A 49 0.59 13.39 -9.15
N CYS A 50 0.46 12.38 -10.01
CA CYS A 50 0.07 12.55 -11.41
C CYS A 50 -1.34 13.13 -11.54
N ALA A 51 -2.32 12.66 -10.76
CA ALA A 51 -3.69 13.20 -10.81
C ALA A 51 -3.73 14.70 -10.48
N PHE A 52 -2.97 15.13 -9.47
CA PHE A 52 -2.85 16.56 -9.15
C PHE A 52 -2.13 17.33 -10.26
N LYS A 53 -1.05 16.77 -10.79
CA LYS A 53 -0.29 17.36 -11.88
C LYS A 53 -1.16 17.56 -13.13
N ASP A 54 -1.95 16.56 -13.50
CA ASP A 54 -2.85 16.61 -14.65
C ASP A 54 -3.88 17.73 -14.52
N VAL A 55 -4.45 17.94 -13.33
CA VAL A 55 -5.34 19.09 -13.09
C VAL A 55 -4.59 20.41 -13.23
N SER A 56 -3.39 20.51 -12.67
CA SER A 56 -2.60 21.73 -12.72
C SER A 56 -2.12 22.11 -14.13
N GLU A 57 -1.73 21.12 -14.94
CA GLU A 57 -1.12 21.36 -16.25
C GLU A 57 -2.14 21.33 -17.39
N SER A 58 -3.28 20.63 -17.22
CA SER A 58 -4.25 20.43 -18.29
C SER A 58 -5.61 21.08 -18.05
N ARG A 59 -5.95 21.44 -16.80
CA ARG A 59 -7.27 21.99 -16.45
C ARG A 59 -7.21 23.40 -15.83
N LEU A 60 -6.13 23.74 -15.13
CA LEU A 60 -5.88 25.07 -14.56
C LEU A 60 -5.13 25.98 -15.55
N LEU A 61 -5.76 26.30 -16.68
CA LEU A 61 -5.15 27.08 -17.77
C LEU A 61 -5.53 28.57 -17.79
N ASP A 62 -6.62 28.95 -17.12
CA ASP A 62 -7.13 30.32 -17.14
C ASP A 62 -6.52 31.20 -16.04
N GLY A 63 -6.39 32.51 -16.33
CA GLY A 63 -5.84 33.48 -15.38
C GLY A 63 -6.80 33.91 -14.26
N THR A 64 -8.09 33.57 -14.37
CA THR A 64 -9.14 33.92 -13.42
C THR A 64 -10.17 32.82 -13.34
N TYR A 65 -10.54 32.43 -12.12
CA TYR A 65 -11.57 31.43 -11.84
C TYR A 65 -12.62 31.98 -10.88
N THR A 66 -13.86 31.60 -11.10
CA THR A 66 -14.95 31.74 -10.13
C THR A 66 -14.82 30.68 -9.04
N CYS A 67 -15.48 30.92 -7.90
CA CYS A 67 -15.49 29.93 -6.81
C CYS A 67 -16.10 28.59 -7.26
N ASP A 68 -17.14 28.61 -8.09
CA ASP A 68 -17.85 27.41 -8.54
C ASP A 68 -16.95 26.54 -9.45
N GLU A 69 -16.19 27.16 -10.36
CA GLU A 69 -15.24 26.46 -11.22
C GLU A 69 -14.12 25.79 -10.41
N VAL A 70 -13.58 26.48 -9.40
CA VAL A 70 -12.57 25.90 -8.50
C VAL A 70 -13.16 24.72 -7.73
N GLN A 71 -14.39 24.86 -7.21
CA GLN A 71 -15.06 23.76 -6.50
C GLN A 71 -15.28 22.56 -7.43
N GLU A 72 -15.68 22.76 -8.68
CA GLU A 72 -15.86 21.68 -9.64
C GLU A 72 -14.54 20.95 -9.95
N LEU A 73 -13.45 21.69 -10.14
CA LEU A 73 -12.12 21.12 -10.35
C LEU A 73 -11.67 20.26 -9.16
N LEU A 74 -11.85 20.76 -7.93
CA LEU A 74 -11.50 20.03 -6.71
C LEU A 74 -12.37 18.78 -6.52
N HIS A 75 -13.68 18.86 -6.78
CA HIS A 75 -14.55 17.68 -6.72
C HIS A 75 -14.17 16.63 -7.77
N GLY A 76 -13.84 17.07 -8.98
CA GLY A 76 -13.36 16.17 -10.04
C GLY A 76 -12.08 15.45 -9.64
N LEU A 77 -11.09 16.20 -9.12
CA LEU A 77 -9.84 15.62 -8.63
C LEU A 77 -10.07 14.62 -7.49
N CYS A 78 -10.93 14.99 -6.52
CA CYS A 78 -11.27 14.11 -5.41
C CYS A 78 -11.85 12.77 -5.88
N LYS A 79 -12.77 12.79 -6.86
CA LYS A 79 -13.36 11.57 -7.44
C LYS A 79 -12.31 10.69 -8.12
N VAL A 80 -11.39 11.27 -8.88
CA VAL A 80 -10.31 10.52 -9.55
C VAL A 80 -9.41 9.85 -8.51
N VAL A 81 -8.92 10.62 -7.54
CA VAL A 81 -8.04 10.09 -6.47
C VAL A 81 -8.75 9.01 -5.65
N GLN A 82 -10.05 9.18 -5.35
CA GLN A 82 -10.84 8.16 -4.65
C GLN A 82 -10.95 6.87 -5.45
N ALA A 83 -11.28 6.95 -6.74
CA ALA A 83 -11.43 5.78 -7.60
C ALA A 83 -10.10 5.01 -7.78
N ASP A 84 -9.00 5.73 -7.98
CA ASP A 84 -7.67 5.14 -8.08
C ASP A 84 -7.26 4.48 -6.76
N THR A 85 -7.49 5.17 -5.64
CA THR A 85 -7.18 4.63 -4.30
C THR A 85 -8.03 3.39 -4.00
N GLU A 86 -9.32 3.41 -4.29
CA GLU A 86 -10.22 2.26 -4.08
C GLU A 86 -9.75 1.05 -4.89
N THR A 87 -9.40 1.26 -6.16
CA THR A 87 -8.87 0.20 -7.04
C THR A 87 -7.59 -0.42 -6.45
N GLU A 88 -6.67 0.40 -5.96
CA GLU A 88 -5.44 -0.06 -5.33
C GLU A 88 -5.69 -0.82 -4.02
N LEU A 89 -6.65 -0.37 -3.20
CA LEU A 89 -7.05 -1.05 -1.96
C LEU A 89 -7.68 -2.43 -2.22
N ILE A 90 -8.55 -2.52 -3.23
CA ILE A 90 -9.14 -3.79 -3.67
C ILE A 90 -8.04 -4.74 -4.16
N SER A 91 -7.12 -4.24 -4.99
CA SER A 91 -5.98 -5.01 -5.50
C SER A 91 -5.11 -5.54 -4.37
N SER A 92 -4.76 -4.69 -3.40
CA SER A 92 -3.96 -5.04 -2.22
C SER A 92 -4.61 -6.15 -1.38
N THR A 93 -5.92 -6.04 -1.16
CA THR A 93 -6.71 -7.05 -0.44
C THR A 93 -6.71 -8.38 -1.18
N HIS A 94 -6.98 -8.37 -2.50
CA HIS A 94 -6.99 -9.56 -3.33
C HIS A 94 -5.64 -10.30 -3.29
N MET A 95 -4.53 -9.58 -3.37
CA MET A 95 -3.22 -10.20 -3.27
C MET A 95 -2.94 -10.83 -1.91
N THR A 96 -3.40 -10.20 -0.83
CA THR A 96 -3.26 -10.74 0.52
C THR A 96 -4.05 -12.05 0.64
N VAL A 97 -5.26 -12.10 0.08
CA VAL A 97 -6.05 -13.34 -0.01
C VAL A 97 -5.31 -14.43 -0.79
N LEU A 98 -4.69 -14.10 -1.93
CA LEU A 98 -3.90 -15.05 -2.71
C LEU A 98 -2.65 -15.54 -1.95
N LEU A 99 -1.99 -14.68 -1.18
CA LEU A 99 -0.87 -15.07 -0.33
C LEU A 99 -1.33 -16.04 0.77
N LEU A 100 -2.43 -15.73 1.47
CA LEU A 100 -3.00 -16.61 2.49
C LEU A 100 -3.39 -17.97 1.91
N LYS A 101 -4.00 -17.98 0.71
CA LYS A 101 -4.33 -19.22 0.00
C LYS A 101 -3.07 -20.08 -0.22
N GLN A 102 -1.99 -19.50 -0.73
CA GLN A 102 -0.73 -20.24 -0.97
C GLN A 102 -0.11 -20.78 0.33
N LEU A 103 -0.23 -20.06 1.44
CA LEU A 103 0.24 -20.52 2.75
C LEU A 103 -0.63 -21.67 3.29
N PHE A 104 -1.95 -21.56 3.18
CA PHE A 104 -2.87 -22.61 3.64
C PHE A 104 -2.80 -23.88 2.79
N GLU A 105 -2.61 -23.76 1.47
CA GLU A 105 -2.36 -24.94 0.62
C GLU A 105 -1.11 -25.71 1.06
N GLN A 106 -0.07 -25.02 1.52
CA GLN A 106 1.12 -25.67 2.09
C GLN A 106 0.79 -26.31 3.44
N ALA A 107 0.14 -25.58 4.35
CA ALA A 107 -0.24 -26.11 5.66
C ALA A 107 -1.11 -27.38 5.55
N GLU A 108 -2.09 -27.38 4.66
CA GLU A 108 -2.99 -28.51 4.41
C GLU A 108 -2.26 -29.75 3.90
N ARG A 109 -1.26 -29.59 3.02
CA ARG A 109 -0.41 -30.69 2.53
C ARG A 109 0.35 -31.40 3.65
N TRP A 110 0.66 -30.67 4.73
CA TRP A 110 1.33 -31.19 5.92
C TRP A 110 0.35 -31.49 7.07
N HIS A 111 -0.96 -31.45 6.80
CA HIS A 111 -2.04 -31.64 7.79
C HIS A 111 -1.95 -30.71 9.00
N LEU A 112 -1.38 -29.51 8.82
CA LEU A 112 -1.27 -28.49 9.85
C LEU A 112 -2.60 -27.72 9.95
N ARG A 113 -3.07 -27.51 11.18
CA ARG A 113 -4.20 -26.63 11.48
C ARG A 113 -3.66 -25.30 11.98
N LEU A 114 -3.61 -24.31 11.10
CA LEU A 114 -3.23 -22.95 11.47
C LEU A 114 -4.46 -22.21 12.01
N GLN A 115 -4.28 -21.48 13.10
CA GLN A 115 -5.30 -20.62 13.68
C GLN A 115 -4.76 -19.19 13.68
N VAL A 116 -5.57 -18.26 13.16
CA VAL A 116 -5.27 -16.83 13.21
C VAL A 116 -6.24 -16.20 14.20
N ASP A 117 -5.71 -15.47 15.17
CA ASP A 117 -6.50 -14.62 16.04
C ASP A 117 -6.55 -13.20 15.44
N LEU A 118 -7.70 -12.84 14.88
CA LEU A 118 -7.91 -11.52 14.27
C LEU A 118 -8.06 -10.42 15.33
N SER A 119 -8.47 -10.77 16.56
CA SER A 119 -8.62 -9.79 17.65
C SER A 119 -7.25 -9.31 18.14
N GLU A 120 -6.23 -10.18 18.15
CA GLU A 120 -4.85 -9.75 18.41
C GLU A 120 -4.28 -8.85 17.30
N LEU A 121 -4.67 -9.08 16.04
CA LEU A 121 -4.21 -8.28 14.91
C LEU A 121 -4.67 -6.82 15.02
N GLU A 122 -5.94 -6.60 15.37
CA GLU A 122 -6.51 -5.26 15.57
C GLU A 122 -5.83 -4.52 16.73
N ASN A 123 -5.56 -5.22 17.84
CA ASN A 123 -4.92 -4.63 19.03
C ASN A 123 -3.46 -4.22 18.83
N ARG A 124 -2.76 -4.77 17.83
CA ARG A 124 -1.35 -4.42 17.52
C ARG A 124 -1.22 -3.26 16.53
N LEU A 125 -2.32 -2.88 15.87
CA LEU A 125 -2.38 -1.80 14.88
C LEU A 125 -2.91 -0.48 15.47
N LEU A 126 -3.55 -0.54 16.64
CA LEU A 126 -4.04 0.59 17.44
C LEU A 126 -3.02 0.99 18.52
#